data_AF-A0A257KVB7-F1
#
_entry.id   AF-A0A257KVB7-F1
#
_cell.length_a   1.000
_cell.length_b   1.000
_cell.length_c   1.000
_cell.angle_alpha   90.00
_cell.angle_beta   90.00
_cell.angle_gamma   90.00
#
_symmetry.space_group_name_H-M   'P 1'
#
loop_
_entity.id
_entity.type
_entity.pdbx_description
1 polymer ?
#
loop_
_entity_poly.entity_id
_entity_poly.type
_entity_poly.pdbx_seq_one_letter_code
_entity_poly.pdbx_strand_id
1 'polypeptide(L)'
;MDECEVTCSHHKHGSRIWESPRVTKPYTDEQWAQVLTLGDQVDTELVAGDVRLTQGGEPTFVSVDDRDGAEWNTEALGPTKRMVAQDLVGRLREHYGQGGFLHFGQGKWYPGEQLPRWALSICWRADGQPIWHDPTLFADERDNHQYTSKDAKAFMAGLTRTLGLTDAYVQTGFEDTWYYLWRERRLPVNVDPFDAKLDDELERIRLRRIFTQGLAHEVGYALPIRRAEGGATLGGPRWVTGPWFFRDERMYLFPGDSPMGYRLPLDSLPWVKSGDYPYHIEADPFAPRDALPSAAALKSQYAAHVIGGGFAEGGVVARQSGPVAADGRPLVPGDAGWPGAGTALGEGTGPASAADGVRDDVPLTHQPGRFESAHWITRTAIVVEARDPRRSNGPKAEAQGSATGVLYVFMPPLQQLEDYLELLAAVEATAAAQGVKIVLEGYPPPRDPRLKLLQVTPDPGVIEVNIHPAHNWTELVEHTEFLYHAAWQSRLSTEKFMLDGRHTGTGGGNHFVLGGARPADSPFLRRPDLLASLVAYWHN
;
A
#
# COMPACT_ATOMS: atom_id res chain seq x y z
N MET A 1 45.35 -33.19 55.85
CA MET A 1 44.14 -32.93 55.05
C MET A 1 44.36 -33.70 53.78
N ASP A 2 43.62 -34.77 53.57
CA ASP A 2 43.71 -35.56 52.34
C ASP A 2 42.88 -34.90 51.24
N GLU A 3 43.31 -35.03 49.99
CA GLU A 3 42.64 -34.46 48.82
C GLU A 3 41.22 -35.03 48.67
N CYS A 4 40.25 -34.14 48.48
CA CYS A 4 38.86 -34.50 48.28
C CYS A 4 38.63 -34.73 46.77
N GLU A 5 38.58 -35.99 46.34
CA GLU A 5 38.23 -36.33 44.95
C GLU A 5 36.71 -36.24 44.75
N VAL A 6 36.27 -35.33 43.89
CA VAL A 6 34.87 -35.21 43.46
C VAL A 6 34.71 -35.88 42.12
N THR A 7 33.86 -36.90 42.04
CA THR A 7 33.46 -37.54 40.79
C THR A 7 32.15 -36.93 40.31
N CYS A 8 32.22 -36.14 39.24
CA CYS A 8 31.03 -35.67 38.52
C CYS A 8 30.64 -36.69 37.45
N SER A 9 29.40 -37.16 37.46
CA SER A 9 28.82 -37.95 36.38
C SER A 9 27.81 -37.11 35.59
N HIS A 10 27.88 -37.21 34.26
CA HIS A 10 26.93 -36.57 33.35
C HIS A 10 26.10 -37.67 32.67
N HIS A 11 24.80 -37.66 32.90
CA HIS A 11 23.87 -38.64 32.32
C HIS A 11 23.19 -38.03 31.08
N LYS A 12 23.50 -38.54 29.88
CA LYS A 12 22.77 -38.23 28.65
C LYS A 12 21.69 -39.28 28.44
N HIS A 13 20.43 -38.89 28.60
CA HIS A 13 19.29 -39.68 28.16
C HIS A 13 18.82 -39.15 26.80
N GLY A 14 19.00 -39.94 25.75
CA GLY A 14 18.43 -39.65 24.44
C GLY A 14 17.15 -40.46 24.27
N SER A 15 15.99 -39.80 24.39
CA SER A 15 14.72 -40.35 23.94
C SER A 15 14.56 -40.03 22.46
N ARG A 16 14.41 -41.06 21.63
CA ARG A 16 14.01 -40.87 20.23
C ARG A 16 12.57 -40.35 20.25
N ILE A 17 12.37 -39.10 19.86
CA ILE A 17 11.04 -38.66 19.44
C ILE A 17 10.70 -39.52 18.23
N TRP A 18 9.54 -40.19 18.26
CA TRP A 18 9.10 -41.04 17.17
C TRP A 18 9.00 -40.20 15.90
N GLU A 19 9.93 -40.39 14.97
CA GLU A 19 9.94 -39.70 13.69
C GLU A 19 8.94 -40.40 12.79
N SER A 20 7.76 -39.81 12.61
CA SER A 20 6.73 -40.36 11.74
C SER A 20 7.30 -40.64 10.36
N PRO A 21 6.95 -41.77 9.71
CA PRO A 21 7.17 -41.93 8.27
C PRO A 21 6.62 -40.70 7.56
N ARG A 22 7.32 -40.19 6.53
CA ARG A 22 6.80 -39.10 5.68
C ARG A 22 5.33 -39.37 5.41
N VAL A 23 4.49 -38.37 5.70
CA VAL A 23 3.04 -38.47 5.52
C VAL A 23 2.79 -38.75 4.04
N THR A 24 2.58 -40.02 3.72
CA THR A 24 2.40 -40.55 2.35
C THR A 24 0.92 -40.73 2.01
N LYS A 25 0.04 -40.53 3.01
CA LYS A 25 -1.41 -40.54 2.90
C LYS A 25 -1.96 -39.33 3.65
N PRO A 26 -3.08 -38.74 3.21
CA PRO A 26 -3.79 -37.73 3.99
C PRO A 26 -4.10 -38.22 5.41
N TYR A 27 -4.15 -37.31 6.38
CA TYR A 27 -4.69 -37.62 7.70
C TYR A 27 -6.14 -38.10 7.58
N THR A 28 -6.50 -39.08 8.39
CA THR A 28 -7.92 -39.48 8.53
C THR A 28 -8.70 -38.38 9.26
N ASP A 29 -10.03 -38.33 9.06
CA ASP A 29 -10.89 -37.35 9.73
C ASP A 29 -10.75 -37.41 11.27
N GLU A 30 -10.56 -38.61 11.83
CA GLU A 30 -10.33 -38.80 13.26
C GLU A 30 -8.98 -38.21 13.71
N GLN A 31 -7.90 -38.44 12.95
CA GLN A 31 -6.59 -37.84 13.24
C GLN A 31 -6.64 -36.33 13.11
N TRP A 32 -7.35 -35.80 12.11
CA TRP A 32 -7.53 -34.37 11.95
C TRP A 32 -8.28 -33.75 13.13
N ALA A 33 -9.37 -34.37 13.58
CA ALA A 33 -10.12 -33.93 14.76
C ALA A 33 -9.26 -33.91 16.03
N GLN A 34 -8.35 -34.88 16.19
CA GLN A 34 -7.38 -34.88 17.30
C GLN A 34 -6.39 -33.71 17.23
N VAL A 35 -5.89 -33.39 16.02
CA VAL A 35 -5.02 -32.21 15.81
C VAL A 35 -5.77 -30.92 16.14
N LEU A 36 -7.02 -30.79 15.71
CA LEU A 36 -7.86 -29.63 16.03
C LEU A 36 -8.02 -29.46 17.54
N THR A 37 -8.34 -30.56 18.24
CA THR A 37 -8.50 -30.58 19.70
C THR A 37 -7.20 -30.20 20.43
N LEU A 38 -6.05 -30.68 19.95
CA LEU A 38 -4.75 -30.34 20.54
C LEU A 38 -4.42 -28.86 20.36
N GLY A 39 -4.74 -28.27 19.21
CA GLY A 39 -4.53 -26.85 18.98
C GLY A 39 -5.34 -25.96 19.94
N ASP A 40 -6.60 -26.31 20.20
CA ASP A 40 -7.44 -25.61 21.19
C ASP A 40 -6.86 -25.70 22.62
N GLN A 41 -6.24 -26.83 22.96
CA GLN A 41 -5.54 -27.02 24.24
C GLN A 41 -4.29 -26.12 24.32
N VAL A 42 -3.49 -26.07 23.25
CA VAL A 42 -2.29 -25.21 23.17
C VAL A 42 -2.69 -23.73 23.31
N ASP A 43 -3.74 -23.28 22.63
CA ASP A 43 -4.24 -21.90 22.77
C ASP A 43 -4.63 -21.58 24.21
N THR A 44 -5.30 -22.51 24.89
CA THR A 44 -5.68 -22.34 26.30
C THR A 44 -4.44 -22.14 27.19
N GLU A 45 -3.36 -22.89 26.93
CA GLU A 45 -2.09 -22.74 27.64
C GLU A 45 -1.37 -21.43 27.30
N LEU A 46 -1.36 -21.02 26.03
CA LEU A 46 -0.78 -19.74 25.58
C LEU A 46 -1.48 -18.55 26.26
N VAL A 47 -2.81 -18.56 26.31
CA VAL A 47 -3.60 -17.52 27.00
C VAL A 47 -3.30 -17.52 28.50
N ALA A 48 -3.28 -18.69 29.14
CA ALA A 48 -2.96 -18.82 30.57
C ALA A 48 -1.54 -18.31 30.90
N GLY A 49 -0.60 -18.47 29.96
CA GLY A 49 0.78 -17.98 30.06
C GLY A 49 0.99 -16.52 29.63
N ASP A 50 -0.06 -15.78 29.23
CA ASP A 50 0.02 -14.44 28.60
C ASP A 50 1.02 -14.40 27.42
N VAL A 51 1.07 -15.50 26.65
CA VAL A 51 1.85 -15.63 25.42
C VAL A 51 0.97 -15.18 24.26
N ARG A 52 1.04 -13.88 23.93
CA ARG A 52 0.24 -13.23 22.86
C ARG A 52 0.81 -13.53 21.47
N LEU A 53 0.90 -14.82 21.14
CA LEU A 53 1.44 -15.31 19.89
C LEU A 53 0.46 -15.03 18.74
N THR A 54 0.98 -14.48 17.66
CA THR A 54 0.32 -14.45 16.36
C THR A 54 1.14 -15.25 15.36
N GLN A 55 0.47 -15.94 14.44
CA GLN A 55 1.11 -16.75 13.42
C GLN A 55 0.65 -16.36 12.01
N GLY A 56 1.59 -15.98 11.16
CA GLY A 56 1.40 -15.82 9.72
C GLY A 56 2.09 -16.95 8.94
N GLY A 57 1.99 -16.89 7.62
CA GLY A 57 2.59 -17.87 6.72
C GLY A 57 2.89 -17.32 5.33
N GLU A 58 3.81 -17.98 4.65
CA GLU A 58 4.23 -17.66 3.28
C GLU A 58 4.07 -18.88 2.34
N PRO A 59 2.88 -19.50 2.23
CA PRO A 59 2.67 -20.62 1.32
C PRO A 59 2.88 -20.21 -0.13
N THR A 60 3.44 -21.14 -0.90
CA THR A 60 3.78 -20.95 -2.30
C THR A 60 3.02 -21.91 -3.20
N PHE A 61 2.65 -21.43 -4.38
CA PHE A 61 1.79 -22.14 -5.32
C PHE A 61 2.32 -22.08 -6.76
N VAL A 62 2.02 -23.11 -7.54
CA VAL A 62 2.32 -23.22 -8.98
C VAL A 62 1.05 -23.45 -9.79
N SER A 63 1.02 -23.00 -11.04
CA SER A 63 -0.11 -23.26 -11.94
C SER A 63 -0.25 -24.75 -12.27
N VAL A 64 -1.49 -25.21 -12.40
CA VAL A 64 -1.80 -26.55 -12.89
C VAL A 64 -2.11 -26.57 -14.39
N ASP A 65 -2.18 -25.42 -15.08
CA ASP A 65 -2.36 -25.33 -16.55
C ASP A 65 -1.06 -25.58 -17.30
N ASP A 66 0.02 -24.95 -16.84
CA ASP A 66 1.30 -24.91 -17.54
C ASP A 66 2.44 -25.24 -16.55
N ARG A 67 2.50 -26.50 -16.14
CA ARG A 67 3.47 -26.95 -15.14
C ARG A 67 4.91 -26.91 -15.62
N ASP A 68 5.13 -26.96 -16.94
CA ASP A 68 6.44 -26.94 -17.57
C ASP A 68 6.87 -25.52 -18.00
N GLY A 69 5.95 -24.56 -17.94
CA GLY A 69 6.19 -23.16 -18.28
C GLY A 69 7.34 -22.55 -17.47
N ALA A 70 8.13 -21.69 -18.13
CA ALA A 70 9.29 -21.06 -17.50
C ALA A 70 8.91 -20.22 -16.27
N GLU A 71 7.75 -19.54 -16.29
CA GLU A 71 7.24 -18.77 -15.15
C GLU A 71 6.89 -19.62 -13.91
N TRP A 72 6.71 -20.93 -14.09
CA TRP A 72 6.39 -21.88 -13.02
C TRP A 72 7.59 -22.78 -12.66
N ASN A 73 8.75 -22.51 -13.27
CA ASN A 73 9.98 -23.29 -13.05
C ASN A 73 11.20 -22.46 -12.67
N THR A 74 11.43 -21.34 -13.36
CA THR A 74 12.68 -20.59 -13.25
C THR A 74 12.48 -19.09 -13.22
N GLU A 75 11.46 -18.57 -13.90
CA GLU A 75 11.23 -17.14 -14.05
C GLU A 75 10.33 -16.62 -12.93
N ALA A 76 10.63 -15.41 -12.45
CA ALA A 76 9.79 -14.74 -11.47
C ALA A 76 8.50 -14.21 -12.10
N LEU A 77 8.60 -13.64 -13.30
CA LEU A 77 7.47 -13.07 -14.03
C LEU A 77 7.12 -13.92 -15.25
N GLY A 78 5.94 -13.66 -15.81
CA GLY A 78 5.53 -14.28 -17.05
C GLY A 78 4.14 -13.83 -17.48
N PRO A 79 3.68 -14.31 -18.65
CA PRO A 79 2.46 -13.84 -19.28
C PRO A 79 1.20 -14.19 -18.50
N THR A 80 1.17 -15.30 -17.75
CA THR A 80 -0.07 -15.77 -17.09
C THR A 80 -0.06 -15.55 -15.58
N LYS A 81 1.12 -15.52 -14.94
CA LYS A 81 1.24 -15.50 -13.48
C LYS A 81 0.45 -14.38 -12.80
N ARG A 82 0.49 -13.16 -13.34
CA ARG A 82 -0.24 -12.02 -12.76
C ARG A 82 -1.76 -12.16 -12.89
N MET A 83 -2.25 -12.74 -13.98
CA MET A 83 -3.69 -12.96 -14.18
C MET A 83 -4.23 -13.99 -13.18
N VAL A 84 -3.48 -15.07 -12.97
CA VAL A 84 -3.82 -16.10 -11.97
C VAL A 84 -3.74 -15.53 -10.55
N ALA A 85 -2.72 -14.72 -10.27
CA ALA A 85 -2.60 -14.02 -8.99
C ALA A 85 -3.78 -13.07 -8.72
N GLN A 86 -4.27 -12.35 -9.74
CA GLN A 86 -5.45 -11.49 -9.61
C GLN A 86 -6.73 -12.28 -9.30
N ASP A 87 -6.92 -13.46 -9.92
CA ASP A 87 -8.05 -14.34 -9.58
C ASP A 87 -8.01 -14.76 -8.10
N LEU A 88 -6.83 -15.21 -7.65
CA LEU A 88 -6.61 -15.59 -6.26
C LEU A 88 -6.87 -14.41 -5.31
N VAL A 89 -6.30 -13.24 -5.60
CA VAL A 89 -6.50 -12.02 -4.80
C VAL A 89 -7.98 -11.64 -4.72
N GLY A 90 -8.74 -11.77 -5.81
CA GLY A 90 -10.19 -11.55 -5.82
C GLY A 90 -10.92 -12.43 -4.79
N ARG A 91 -10.64 -13.74 -4.81
CA ARG A 91 -11.21 -14.72 -3.85
C ARG A 91 -10.80 -14.44 -2.41
N LEU A 92 -9.51 -14.15 -2.19
CA LEU A 92 -8.98 -13.84 -0.86
C LEU A 92 -9.57 -12.54 -0.30
N ARG A 93 -9.81 -11.53 -1.15
CA ARG A 93 -10.45 -10.26 -0.76
C ARG A 93 -11.89 -10.49 -0.34
N GLU A 94 -12.66 -11.25 -1.11
CA GLU A 94 -14.07 -11.54 -0.81
C GLU A 94 -14.26 -12.24 0.52
N HIS A 95 -13.26 -12.99 0.97
CA HIS A 95 -13.34 -13.75 2.21
C HIS A 95 -12.68 -13.05 3.41
N TYR A 96 -11.43 -12.61 3.29
CA TYR A 96 -10.70 -11.99 4.41
C TYR A 96 -10.83 -10.47 4.46
N GLY A 97 -10.91 -9.82 3.31
CA GLY A 97 -10.71 -8.38 3.15
C GLY A 97 -11.98 -7.61 2.81
N GLN A 98 -13.16 -8.07 3.25
CA GLN A 98 -14.42 -7.38 2.96
C GLN A 98 -14.39 -5.93 3.46
N GLY A 99 -14.83 -5.00 2.63
CA GLY A 99 -14.72 -3.56 2.88
C GLY A 99 -13.30 -2.99 2.79
N GLY A 100 -12.29 -3.83 2.52
CA GLY A 100 -10.92 -3.41 2.24
C GLY A 100 -10.71 -2.92 0.81
N PHE A 101 -9.49 -2.48 0.52
CA PHE A 101 -9.09 -2.05 -0.83
C PHE A 101 -7.92 -2.90 -1.37
N LEU A 102 -7.82 -2.91 -2.70
CA LEU A 102 -6.72 -3.52 -3.43
C LEU A 102 -5.65 -2.49 -3.74
N HIS A 103 -4.37 -2.83 -3.56
CA HIS A 103 -3.24 -1.97 -3.88
C HIS A 103 -2.17 -2.75 -4.64
N PHE A 104 -1.85 -2.32 -5.85
CA PHE A 104 -0.91 -2.99 -6.76
C PHE A 104 0.43 -2.24 -6.70
N GLY A 105 1.32 -2.72 -5.84
CA GLY A 105 2.60 -2.06 -5.56
C GLY A 105 3.80 -2.77 -6.19
N GLN A 106 4.99 -2.27 -5.83
CA GLN A 106 6.27 -2.91 -6.07
C GLN A 106 6.58 -3.90 -4.92
N GLY A 107 7.02 -5.09 -5.28
CA GLY A 107 7.47 -6.16 -4.39
C GLY A 107 8.99 -6.23 -4.30
N LYS A 108 9.51 -7.44 -4.06
CA LYS A 108 10.95 -7.71 -3.95
C LYS A 108 11.68 -7.28 -5.25
N TRP A 109 12.86 -6.66 -5.10
CA TRP A 109 13.73 -6.26 -6.20
C TRP A 109 15.11 -6.90 -6.02
N TYR A 110 15.49 -7.78 -6.95
CA TYR A 110 16.76 -8.50 -6.85
C TYR A 110 17.84 -7.91 -7.78
N PRO A 111 19.13 -7.99 -7.39
CA PRO A 111 20.23 -7.56 -8.24
C PRO A 111 20.18 -8.18 -9.65
N GLY A 112 20.30 -7.34 -10.68
CA GLY A 112 20.24 -7.77 -12.09
C GLY A 112 18.85 -7.67 -12.72
N GLU A 113 17.79 -7.51 -11.94
CA GLU A 113 16.45 -7.20 -12.47
C GLU A 113 16.34 -5.69 -12.75
N GLN A 114 15.80 -5.31 -13.91
CA GLN A 114 15.62 -3.89 -14.25
C GLN A 114 14.48 -3.21 -13.49
N LEU A 115 13.47 -3.98 -13.10
CA LEU A 115 12.28 -3.49 -12.41
C LEU A 115 12.02 -4.36 -11.18
N PRO A 116 11.50 -3.77 -10.09
CA PRO A 116 10.95 -4.55 -9.00
C PRO A 116 9.80 -5.41 -9.50
N ARG A 117 9.61 -6.57 -8.88
CA ARG A 117 8.47 -7.44 -9.15
C ARG A 117 7.18 -6.77 -8.69
N TRP A 118 6.02 -7.22 -9.17
CA TRP A 118 4.74 -6.70 -8.67
C TRP A 118 4.36 -7.30 -7.31
N ALA A 119 3.56 -6.59 -6.53
CA ALA A 119 2.93 -7.10 -5.31
C ALA A 119 1.46 -6.70 -5.28
N LEU A 120 0.57 -7.68 -5.20
CA LEU A 120 -0.88 -7.47 -5.13
C LEU A 120 -1.30 -7.53 -3.66
N SER A 121 -1.71 -6.40 -3.10
CA SER A 121 -2.00 -6.26 -1.68
C SER A 121 -3.49 -6.08 -1.42
N ILE A 122 -3.98 -6.67 -0.35
CA ILE A 122 -5.32 -6.46 0.20
C ILE A 122 -5.15 -5.80 1.56
N CYS A 123 -5.77 -4.65 1.74
CA CYS A 123 -5.70 -3.88 2.99
C CYS A 123 -7.11 -3.67 3.56
N TRP A 124 -7.33 -3.99 4.83
CA TRP A 124 -8.63 -3.79 5.49
C TRP A 124 -8.46 -3.40 6.96
N ARG A 125 -9.47 -2.79 7.55
CA ARG A 125 -9.39 -2.34 8.96
C ARG A 125 -9.54 -3.51 9.90
N ALA A 126 -8.72 -3.51 10.95
CA ALA A 126 -8.81 -4.49 12.03
C ALA A 126 -10.12 -4.37 12.83
N ASP A 127 -10.77 -3.20 12.80
CA ASP A 127 -12.06 -2.95 13.46
C ASP A 127 -13.29 -3.35 12.61
N GLY A 128 -13.08 -3.89 11.41
CA GLY A 128 -14.15 -4.36 10.52
C GLY A 128 -14.94 -3.26 9.81
N GLN A 129 -14.63 -1.97 10.02
CA GLN A 129 -15.28 -0.93 9.24
C GLN A 129 -14.76 -0.90 7.79
N PRO A 130 -15.62 -0.57 6.80
CA PRO A 130 -15.18 -0.47 5.42
C PRO A 130 -14.25 0.73 5.20
N ILE A 131 -13.22 0.51 4.42
CA ILE A 131 -12.38 1.54 3.79
C ILE A 131 -12.94 1.87 2.41
N TRP A 132 -13.24 0.83 1.64
CA TRP A 132 -13.75 0.90 0.27
C TRP A 132 -15.14 0.28 0.23
N HIS A 133 -16.09 0.99 -0.38
CA HIS A 133 -17.52 0.67 -0.32
C HIS A 133 -18.03 0.02 -1.60
N ASP A 134 -17.49 0.39 -2.77
CA ASP A 134 -17.93 -0.15 -4.05
C ASP A 134 -16.83 -0.98 -4.74
N PRO A 135 -16.75 -2.30 -4.48
CA PRO A 135 -15.72 -3.14 -5.07
C PRO A 135 -15.81 -3.26 -6.60
N THR A 136 -16.90 -2.82 -7.23
CA THR A 136 -17.06 -2.85 -8.69
C THR A 136 -16.20 -1.79 -9.40
N LEU A 137 -15.69 -0.81 -8.65
CA LEU A 137 -14.78 0.24 -9.12
C LEU A 137 -13.33 -0.22 -9.23
N PHE A 138 -12.98 -1.41 -8.72
CA PHE A 138 -11.67 -1.98 -9.00
C PHE A 138 -11.62 -2.48 -10.44
N ALA A 139 -10.62 -2.02 -11.19
CA ALA A 139 -10.36 -2.54 -12.53
C ALA A 139 -9.76 -3.94 -12.42
N ASP A 140 -10.31 -4.87 -13.21
CA ASP A 140 -9.72 -6.18 -13.46
C ASP A 140 -8.87 -6.08 -14.73
N GLU A 141 -7.57 -6.37 -14.64
CA GLU A 141 -6.68 -6.23 -15.80
C GLU A 141 -6.92 -7.31 -16.87
N ARG A 142 -7.75 -8.32 -16.57
CA ARG A 142 -8.21 -9.33 -17.53
C ARG A 142 -9.32 -8.79 -18.45
N ASP A 143 -10.03 -7.76 -18.00
CA ASP A 143 -11.05 -7.08 -18.80
C ASP A 143 -10.39 -6.15 -19.84
N ASN A 144 -10.97 -6.11 -21.03
CA ASN A 144 -10.49 -5.27 -22.12
C ASN A 144 -10.92 -3.79 -21.95
N HIS A 145 -10.30 -3.10 -21.00
CA HIS A 145 -10.47 -1.66 -20.80
C HIS A 145 -9.78 -0.87 -21.92
N GLN A 146 -10.33 0.30 -22.24
CA GLN A 146 -9.86 1.17 -23.34
C GLN A 146 -9.65 2.61 -22.86
N TYR A 147 -9.29 2.79 -21.59
CA TYR A 147 -8.99 4.10 -21.03
C TYR A 147 -7.72 4.69 -21.66
N THR A 148 -7.72 6.01 -21.83
CA THR A 148 -6.67 6.78 -22.49
C THR A 148 -6.16 7.89 -21.60
N SER A 149 -5.08 8.56 -22.02
CA SER A 149 -4.57 9.75 -21.32
C SER A 149 -5.65 10.83 -21.15
N LYS A 150 -6.63 10.95 -22.07
CA LYS A 150 -7.76 11.88 -21.89
C LYS A 150 -8.63 11.53 -20.68
N ASP A 151 -8.86 10.24 -20.43
CA ASP A 151 -9.63 9.76 -19.28
C ASP A 151 -8.86 10.01 -17.98
N ALA A 152 -7.53 9.81 -17.99
CA ALA A 152 -6.67 10.18 -16.87
C ALA A 152 -6.72 11.68 -16.54
N LYS A 153 -6.77 12.55 -17.56
CA LYS A 153 -6.93 13.99 -17.39
C LYS A 153 -8.28 14.34 -16.76
N ALA A 154 -9.35 13.72 -17.26
CA ALA A 154 -10.70 13.92 -16.76
C ALA A 154 -10.82 13.45 -15.30
N PHE A 155 -10.22 12.31 -14.97
CA PHE A 155 -10.15 11.79 -13.61
C PHE A 155 -9.40 12.73 -12.68
N MET A 156 -8.20 13.19 -13.08
CA MET A 156 -7.42 14.15 -12.28
C MET A 156 -8.20 15.44 -12.02
N ALA A 157 -8.87 16.00 -13.04
CA ALA A 157 -9.71 17.18 -12.88
C ALA A 157 -10.94 16.93 -11.99
N GLY A 158 -11.47 15.70 -11.96
CA GLY A 158 -12.50 15.31 -11.01
C GLY A 158 -11.97 15.26 -9.59
N LEU A 159 -10.80 14.64 -9.41
CA LEU A 159 -10.16 14.47 -8.12
C LEU A 159 -9.81 15.81 -7.48
N THR A 160 -9.31 16.78 -8.24
CA THR A 160 -9.06 18.14 -7.73
C THR A 160 -10.34 18.79 -7.22
N ARG A 161 -11.46 18.66 -7.95
CA ARG A 161 -12.78 19.15 -7.48
C ARG A 161 -13.25 18.44 -6.21
N THR A 162 -13.12 17.11 -6.15
CA THR A 162 -13.49 16.32 -4.97
C THR A 162 -12.69 16.74 -3.74
N LEU A 163 -11.40 17.00 -3.90
CA LEU A 163 -10.50 17.45 -2.84
C LEU A 163 -10.62 18.94 -2.50
N GLY A 164 -11.39 19.71 -3.28
CA GLY A 164 -11.48 21.17 -3.12
C GLY A 164 -10.18 21.91 -3.50
N LEU A 165 -9.37 21.34 -4.38
CA LEU A 165 -8.08 21.88 -4.83
C LEU A 165 -8.21 22.52 -6.22
N THR A 166 -7.35 23.48 -6.51
CA THR A 166 -7.20 24.03 -7.86
C THR A 166 -6.52 23.03 -8.79
N ASP A 167 -6.95 22.98 -10.04
CA ASP A 167 -6.30 22.21 -11.12
C ASP A 167 -5.12 22.94 -11.77
N ALA A 168 -4.88 24.21 -11.42
CA ALA A 168 -3.83 25.04 -12.01
C ALA A 168 -2.41 24.50 -11.77
N TYR A 169 -2.22 23.64 -10.77
CA TYR A 169 -0.93 23.05 -10.43
C TYR A 169 -0.76 21.61 -10.92
N VAL A 170 -1.75 21.06 -11.63
CA VAL A 170 -1.62 19.76 -12.26
C VAL A 170 -0.52 19.81 -13.33
N GLN A 171 0.44 18.90 -13.24
CA GLN A 171 1.58 18.78 -14.14
C GLN A 171 1.39 17.60 -15.08
N THR A 172 1.52 17.82 -16.38
CA THR A 172 1.55 16.75 -17.38
C THR A 172 2.96 16.15 -17.46
N GLY A 173 3.06 14.83 -17.34
CA GLY A 173 4.33 14.11 -17.48
C GLY A 173 4.61 13.71 -18.93
N PHE A 174 5.87 13.88 -19.35
CA PHE A 174 6.36 13.48 -20.67
C PHE A 174 7.59 12.59 -20.53
N GLU A 175 7.79 11.68 -21.48
CA GLU A 175 9.07 10.97 -21.61
C GLU A 175 10.20 11.96 -21.94
N ASP A 176 11.39 11.74 -21.37
CA ASP A 176 12.56 12.61 -21.59
C ASP A 176 13.04 12.56 -23.04
N THR A 177 12.62 13.57 -23.80
CA THR A 177 12.91 13.71 -25.22
C THR A 177 14.41 13.74 -25.49
N TRP A 178 15.18 14.43 -24.66
CA TRP A 178 16.62 14.60 -24.86
C TRP A 178 17.38 13.33 -24.57
N TYR A 179 16.99 12.61 -23.51
CA TYR A 179 17.54 11.30 -23.21
C TYR A 179 17.34 10.33 -24.38
N TYR A 180 16.12 10.23 -24.91
CA TYR A 180 15.83 9.27 -25.98
C TYR A 180 16.47 9.66 -27.32
N LEU A 181 16.57 10.95 -27.66
CA LEU A 181 17.33 11.41 -28.82
C LEU A 181 18.84 11.14 -28.69
N TRP A 182 19.41 11.39 -27.51
CA TRP A 182 20.80 11.06 -27.22
C TRP A 182 21.04 9.55 -27.32
N ARG A 183 20.10 8.74 -26.81
CA ARG A 183 20.18 7.28 -26.85
C ARG A 183 20.12 6.75 -28.28
N GLU A 184 19.18 7.26 -29.09
CA GLU A 184 19.07 6.93 -30.52
C GLU A 184 20.37 7.20 -31.27
N ARG A 185 20.96 8.39 -31.08
CA ARG A 185 22.25 8.76 -31.70
C ARG A 185 23.40 7.82 -31.33
N ARG A 186 23.34 7.16 -30.18
CA ARG A 186 24.36 6.21 -29.70
C ARG A 186 24.14 4.78 -30.18
N LEU A 187 23.02 4.49 -30.85
CA LEU A 187 22.83 3.19 -31.47
C LEU A 187 23.92 2.96 -32.53
N PRO A 188 24.41 1.71 -32.69
CA PRO A 188 25.36 1.39 -33.74
C PRO A 188 24.81 1.82 -35.11
N VAL A 189 25.68 2.33 -35.99
CA VAL A 189 25.29 2.89 -37.30
C VAL A 189 24.55 1.93 -38.22
N ASN A 190 24.64 0.62 -37.95
CA ASN A 190 24.01 -0.46 -38.70
C ASN A 190 22.76 -1.03 -38.02
N VAL A 191 22.21 -0.31 -37.04
CA VAL A 191 21.06 -0.74 -36.23
C VAL A 191 19.95 0.30 -36.36
N ASP A 192 18.77 -0.16 -36.75
CA ASP A 192 17.55 0.67 -36.84
C ASP A 192 16.97 0.85 -35.42
N PRO A 193 16.53 2.05 -35.00
CA PRO A 193 15.81 2.24 -33.74
C PRO A 193 14.57 1.34 -33.56
N PHE A 194 13.96 0.88 -34.65
CA PHE A 194 12.81 -0.04 -34.66
C PHE A 194 13.20 -1.52 -34.71
N ASP A 195 14.44 -1.84 -35.09
CA ASP A 195 15.06 -3.17 -35.00
C ASP A 195 16.40 -3.05 -34.26
N ALA A 196 16.32 -2.49 -33.05
CA ALA A 196 17.49 -2.26 -32.24
C ALA A 196 17.97 -3.63 -31.75
N LYS A 197 18.95 -4.25 -32.42
CA LYS A 197 19.61 -5.51 -32.00
C LYS A 197 20.42 -5.34 -30.70
N LEU A 198 19.82 -4.70 -29.71
CA LEU A 198 20.29 -4.54 -28.35
C LEU A 198 20.22 -5.89 -27.66
N ASP A 199 21.22 -6.23 -26.86
CA ASP A 199 21.19 -7.46 -26.05
C ASP A 199 20.08 -7.40 -24.98
N ASP A 200 19.65 -6.19 -24.62
CA ASP A 200 18.58 -5.91 -23.67
C ASP A 200 17.19 -5.83 -24.35
N GLU A 201 16.36 -6.85 -24.11
CA GLU A 201 15.02 -6.97 -24.69
C GLU A 201 14.03 -5.91 -24.14
N LEU A 202 14.11 -5.59 -22.85
CA LEU A 202 13.26 -4.59 -22.20
C LEU A 202 13.55 -3.21 -22.79
N GLU A 203 14.82 -2.86 -22.93
CA GLU A 203 15.24 -1.59 -23.52
C GLU A 203 14.75 -1.46 -24.98
N ARG A 204 14.87 -2.54 -25.78
CA ARG A 204 14.40 -2.56 -27.17
C ARG A 204 12.90 -2.29 -27.26
N ILE A 205 12.09 -2.96 -26.44
CA ILE A 205 10.64 -2.77 -26.42
C ILE A 205 10.28 -1.34 -25.99
N ARG A 206 10.97 -0.81 -24.97
CA ARG A 206 10.78 0.57 -24.50
C ARG A 206 11.05 1.59 -25.61
N LEU A 207 12.19 1.50 -26.30
CA LEU A 207 12.53 2.42 -27.39
C LEU A 207 11.50 2.35 -28.52
N ARG A 208 11.15 1.13 -28.96
CA ARG A 208 10.12 0.94 -29.99
C ARG A 208 8.80 1.58 -29.60
N ARG A 209 8.36 1.39 -28.36
CA ARG A 209 7.12 1.97 -27.83
C ARG A 209 7.17 3.50 -27.83
N ILE A 210 8.26 4.08 -27.33
CA ILE A 210 8.43 5.53 -27.22
C ILE A 210 8.47 6.21 -28.59
N PHE A 211 9.17 5.62 -29.57
CA PHE A 211 9.19 6.15 -30.93
C PHE A 211 7.86 5.95 -31.68
N THR A 212 7.12 4.87 -31.37
CA THR A 212 5.78 4.64 -31.94
C THR A 212 4.74 5.63 -31.40
N GLN A 213 4.72 5.87 -30.08
CA GLN A 213 3.75 6.79 -29.46
C GLN A 213 4.09 8.27 -29.71
N GLY A 214 5.37 8.58 -29.96
CA GLY A 214 5.90 9.91 -30.16
C GLY A 214 6.25 10.62 -28.85
N LEU A 215 7.26 11.50 -28.90
CA LEU A 215 7.80 12.20 -27.72
C LEU A 215 6.88 13.30 -27.16
N ALA A 216 5.84 13.69 -27.92
CA ALA A 216 4.81 14.62 -27.47
C ALA A 216 3.66 13.94 -26.71
N HIS A 217 3.70 12.61 -26.55
CA HIS A 217 2.68 11.84 -25.85
C HIS A 217 2.63 12.22 -24.36
N GLU A 218 1.44 12.54 -23.87
CA GLU A 218 1.16 12.82 -22.46
C GLU A 218 1.06 11.50 -21.70
N VAL A 219 2.07 11.17 -20.88
CA VAL A 219 2.13 9.91 -20.13
C VAL A 219 1.03 9.86 -19.06
N GLY A 220 0.84 10.97 -18.35
CA GLY A 220 -0.16 11.09 -17.29
C GLY A 220 -0.10 12.45 -16.60
N TYR A 221 -0.79 12.58 -15.48
CA TYR A 221 -0.97 13.85 -14.78
C TYR A 221 -0.64 13.71 -13.30
N ALA A 222 0.17 14.61 -12.77
CA ALA A 222 0.56 14.65 -11.36
C ALA A 222 -0.02 15.90 -10.68
N LEU A 223 -0.62 15.74 -9.50
CA LEU A 223 -1.04 16.84 -8.64
C LEU A 223 -0.13 16.86 -7.40
N PRO A 224 0.72 17.88 -7.22
CA PRO A 224 1.47 18.06 -5.99
C PRO A 224 0.52 18.18 -4.81
N ILE A 225 0.60 17.27 -3.84
CA ILE A 225 -0.37 17.22 -2.75
C ILE A 225 0.30 16.84 -1.45
N ARG A 226 -0.07 17.55 -0.38
CA ARG A 226 0.29 17.22 1.01
C ARG A 226 -0.84 17.60 1.96
N ARG A 227 -0.78 17.07 3.17
CA ARG A 227 -1.63 17.50 4.27
C ARG A 227 -1.27 18.93 4.70
N ALA A 228 -2.27 19.74 4.99
CA ALA A 228 -2.06 21.05 5.62
C ALA A 228 -1.47 20.87 7.03
N GLU A 229 -0.49 21.69 7.41
CA GLU A 229 0.05 21.70 8.76
C GLU A 229 -0.87 22.51 9.69
N GLY A 230 -1.03 22.10 10.96
CA GLY A 230 -1.79 22.85 11.98
C GLY A 230 -3.08 22.22 12.51
N GLY A 231 -3.35 20.94 12.21
CA GLY A 231 -4.55 20.25 12.69
C GLY A 231 -5.84 20.75 12.03
N ALA A 232 -6.96 20.07 12.30
CA ALA A 232 -8.25 20.41 11.73
C ALA A 232 -8.71 21.80 12.22
N THR A 233 -8.36 22.85 11.48
CA THR A 233 -9.03 24.15 11.62
C THR A 233 -10.50 23.94 11.28
N LEU A 234 -11.40 24.53 12.09
CA LEU A 234 -12.84 24.52 11.88
C LEU A 234 -13.18 25.28 10.58
N GLY A 235 -12.93 24.67 9.41
CA GLY A 235 -13.28 25.19 8.10
C GLY A 235 -12.14 25.43 7.09
N GLY A 236 -10.88 25.07 7.37
CA GLY A 236 -9.77 25.19 6.41
C GLY A 236 -9.60 23.98 5.48
N PRO A 237 -8.97 24.15 4.29
CA PRO A 237 -8.69 23.03 3.39
C PRO A 237 -7.69 22.07 4.04
N ARG A 238 -8.07 20.78 4.13
CA ARG A 238 -7.24 19.72 4.75
C ARG A 238 -6.06 19.32 3.87
N TRP A 239 -6.27 19.39 2.56
CA TRP A 239 -5.26 19.15 1.54
C TRP A 239 -4.79 20.47 0.97
N VAL A 240 -3.51 20.53 0.63
CA VAL A 240 -2.92 21.70 -0.05
C VAL A 240 -2.11 21.24 -1.26
N THR A 241 -2.19 22.05 -2.31
CA THR A 241 -1.43 21.92 -3.55
C THR A 241 -0.68 23.22 -3.82
N GLY A 242 0.42 23.14 -4.57
CA GLY A 242 1.22 24.31 -4.95
C GLY A 242 1.97 24.07 -6.26
N PRO A 243 2.54 25.13 -6.86
CA PRO A 243 3.29 25.02 -8.10
C PRO A 243 4.57 24.21 -7.94
N TRP A 244 4.91 23.45 -8.97
CA TRP A 244 6.26 22.95 -9.20
C TRP A 244 6.99 23.87 -10.16
N PHE A 245 8.26 24.13 -9.87
CA PHE A 245 9.11 25.02 -10.64
C PHE A 245 10.21 24.20 -11.29
N PHE A 246 10.08 23.96 -12.60
CA PHE A 246 11.09 23.28 -13.41
C PHE A 246 11.92 24.31 -14.17
N ARG A 247 13.12 23.90 -14.62
CA ARG A 247 13.94 24.74 -15.50
C ARG A 247 13.34 24.85 -16.90
N ASP A 248 12.80 23.73 -17.39
CA ASP A 248 12.05 23.67 -18.64
C ASP A 248 10.56 23.90 -18.36
N GLU A 249 9.81 24.33 -19.37
CA GLU A 249 8.36 24.55 -19.27
C GLU A 249 7.55 23.24 -19.11
N ARG A 250 8.21 22.07 -19.23
CA ARG A 250 7.58 20.74 -19.16
C ARG A 250 8.22 19.87 -18.07
N MET A 251 7.42 18.98 -17.50
CA MET A 251 7.89 17.95 -16.57
C MET A 251 8.32 16.70 -17.35
N TYR A 252 9.63 16.50 -17.48
CA TYR A 252 10.20 15.29 -18.06
C TYR A 252 10.43 14.23 -16.98
N LEU A 253 9.95 13.02 -17.23
CA LEU A 253 10.07 11.89 -16.31
C LEU A 253 11.46 11.26 -16.39
N PHE A 254 11.90 10.65 -15.29
CA PHE A 254 13.05 9.75 -15.34
C PHE A 254 12.78 8.62 -16.36
N PRO A 255 13.74 8.32 -17.25
CA PRO A 255 13.57 7.25 -18.23
C PRO A 255 13.37 5.88 -17.57
N GLY A 256 12.36 5.12 -18.00
CA GLY A 256 12.13 3.78 -17.45
C GLY A 256 10.70 3.27 -17.67
N ASP A 257 10.44 2.05 -17.19
CA ASP A 257 9.14 1.37 -17.32
C ASP A 257 8.33 1.34 -16.01
N SER A 258 8.85 1.92 -14.93
CA SER A 258 8.10 2.06 -13.68
C SER A 258 6.88 2.99 -13.86
N PRO A 259 5.83 2.84 -13.04
CA PRO A 259 4.71 3.79 -12.99
C PRO A 259 5.17 5.25 -12.93
N MET A 260 4.42 6.15 -13.58
CA MET A 260 4.81 7.56 -13.67
C MET A 260 5.14 8.20 -12.31
N GLY A 261 4.42 7.86 -11.25
CA GLY A 261 4.64 8.40 -9.90
C GLY A 261 6.02 8.07 -9.30
N TYR A 262 6.65 6.95 -9.67
CA TYR A 262 8.02 6.64 -9.26
C TYR A 262 9.09 7.31 -10.14
N ARG A 263 8.69 7.87 -11.28
CA ARG A 263 9.58 8.51 -12.26
C ARG A 263 9.53 10.03 -12.21
N LEU A 264 8.89 10.61 -11.19
CA LEU A 264 8.78 12.06 -11.02
C LEU A 264 10.15 12.69 -10.75
N PRO A 265 10.53 13.79 -11.43
CA PRO A 265 11.83 14.44 -11.27
C PRO A 265 11.86 15.37 -10.04
N LEU A 266 11.61 14.80 -8.85
CA LEU A 266 11.49 15.58 -7.60
C LEU A 266 12.80 16.28 -7.18
N ASP A 267 13.94 15.77 -7.65
CA ASP A 267 15.27 16.35 -7.47
C ASP A 267 15.52 17.59 -8.34
N SER A 268 14.73 17.77 -9.40
CA SER A 268 14.76 18.93 -10.30
C SER A 268 13.95 20.11 -9.76
N LEU A 269 13.17 19.91 -8.70
CA LEU A 269 12.48 20.98 -7.98
C LEU A 269 13.50 21.89 -7.28
N PRO A 270 13.10 23.13 -6.89
CA PRO A 270 14.00 24.05 -6.22
C PRO A 270 14.64 23.44 -4.97
N TRP A 271 15.92 23.75 -4.81
CA TRP A 271 16.80 23.19 -3.79
C TRP A 271 16.34 23.53 -2.37
N VAL A 272 16.62 22.61 -1.45
CA VAL A 272 16.37 22.76 -0.01
C VAL A 272 17.62 22.35 0.74
N LYS A 273 17.97 23.12 1.76
CA LYS A 273 19.06 22.74 2.68
C LYS A 273 18.73 21.41 3.33
N SER A 274 19.73 20.55 3.52
CA SER A 274 19.51 19.23 4.13
C SER A 274 18.79 19.29 5.48
N GLY A 275 19.02 20.31 6.31
CA GLY A 275 18.32 20.49 7.59
C GLY A 275 16.85 20.93 7.48
N ASP A 276 16.47 21.53 6.36
CA ASP A 276 15.11 22.05 6.13
C ASP A 276 14.27 21.09 5.26
N TYR A 277 14.87 19.99 4.78
CA TYR A 277 14.19 19.06 3.91
C TYR A 277 13.03 18.39 4.70
N PRO A 278 11.81 18.36 4.14
CA PRO A 278 10.64 17.82 4.85
C PRO A 278 10.67 16.29 4.84
N TYR A 279 11.61 15.69 5.57
CA TYR A 279 11.73 14.24 5.70
C TYR A 279 10.46 13.65 6.34
N HIS A 280 10.04 12.49 5.83
CA HIS A 280 9.02 11.70 6.49
C HIS A 280 9.64 11.00 7.70
N ILE A 281 9.08 11.26 8.87
CA ILE A 281 9.48 10.61 10.12
C ILE A 281 8.49 9.50 10.38
N GLU A 282 8.97 8.27 10.49
CA GLU A 282 8.11 7.14 10.85
C GLU A 282 7.57 7.31 12.27
N ALA A 283 6.29 7.02 12.45
CA ALA A 283 5.66 7.05 13.76
C ALA A 283 6.22 5.94 14.66
N ASP A 284 6.47 6.27 15.92
CA ASP A 284 6.93 5.29 16.91
C ASP A 284 5.95 4.09 17.00
N PRO A 285 6.42 2.85 16.78
CA PRO A 285 5.59 1.65 16.91
C PRO A 285 4.94 1.48 18.30
N PHE A 286 5.55 2.03 19.36
CA PHE A 286 5.05 1.97 20.74
C PHE A 286 4.13 3.14 21.12
N ALA A 287 4.02 4.17 20.29
CA ALA A 287 3.16 5.31 20.59
C ALA A 287 1.68 4.88 20.69
N PRO A 288 0.92 5.45 21.66
CA PRO A 288 -0.52 5.24 21.72
C PRO A 288 -1.17 5.77 20.45
N ARG A 289 -2.21 5.07 19.98
CA ARG A 289 -2.99 5.46 18.80
C ARG A 289 -4.47 5.48 19.17
N ASP A 290 -5.14 6.55 18.77
CA ASP A 290 -6.59 6.65 18.89
C ASP A 290 -7.29 5.76 17.85
N ALA A 291 -8.60 5.59 18.00
CA ALA A 291 -9.41 4.92 17.00
C ALA A 291 -9.38 5.70 15.67
N LEU A 292 -9.37 4.98 14.55
CA LEU A 292 -9.51 5.59 13.23
C LEU A 292 -10.87 6.29 13.10
N PRO A 293 -10.98 7.38 12.32
CA PRO A 293 -12.27 7.97 11.99
C PRO A 293 -13.24 6.92 11.44
N SER A 294 -14.54 7.03 11.75
CA SER A 294 -15.52 6.08 11.24
C SER A 294 -15.61 6.11 9.71
N ALA A 295 -15.96 4.98 9.10
CA ALA A 295 -16.16 4.85 7.66
C ALA A 295 -17.22 5.84 7.14
N ALA A 296 -18.32 6.00 7.88
CA ALA A 296 -19.36 6.98 7.58
C ALA A 296 -18.82 8.42 7.60
N ALA A 297 -17.98 8.76 8.58
CA ALA A 297 -17.35 10.08 8.65
C ALA A 297 -16.40 10.33 7.48
N LEU A 298 -15.58 9.35 7.07
CA LEU A 298 -14.70 9.48 5.90
C LEU A 298 -15.50 9.61 4.60
N LYS A 299 -16.54 8.78 4.42
CA LYS A 299 -17.40 8.81 3.24
C LYS A 299 -18.19 10.11 3.11
N SER A 300 -18.75 10.61 4.22
CA SER A 300 -19.57 11.83 4.22
C SER A 300 -18.80 13.08 3.81
N GLN A 301 -17.47 13.09 3.95
CA GLN A 301 -16.62 14.23 3.54
C GLN A 301 -16.66 14.48 2.04
N TYR A 302 -16.77 13.41 1.25
CA TYR A 302 -16.73 13.46 -0.22
C TYR A 302 -18.02 12.95 -0.87
N ALA A 303 -19.05 12.64 -0.07
CA ALA A 303 -20.36 12.32 -0.59
C ALA A 303 -20.85 13.51 -1.41
N ALA A 304 -21.19 13.27 -2.68
CA ALA A 304 -21.81 14.28 -3.53
C ALA A 304 -22.99 14.89 -2.77
N HIS A 305 -23.03 16.22 -2.69
CA HIS A 305 -24.16 16.94 -2.10
C HIS A 305 -25.41 16.60 -2.92
N VAL A 306 -26.14 15.56 -2.52
CA VAL A 306 -27.46 15.26 -3.08
C VAL A 306 -28.39 16.33 -2.52
N ILE A 307 -28.66 17.36 -3.31
CA ILE A 307 -29.69 18.35 -3.01
C ILE A 307 -31.00 17.57 -2.83
N GLY A 308 -31.46 17.43 -1.58
CA GLY A 308 -32.71 16.75 -1.21
C GLY A 308 -32.59 15.43 -0.44
N GLY A 309 -31.39 14.94 -0.12
CA GLY A 309 -31.19 13.64 0.56
C GLY A 309 -30.49 13.72 1.91
N GLY A 310 -31.05 14.46 2.87
CA GLY A 310 -30.50 14.52 4.24
C GLY A 310 -30.92 13.31 5.08
N PHE A 311 -29.99 12.42 5.40
CA PHE A 311 -30.10 11.55 6.57
C PHE A 311 -29.78 12.39 7.81
N ALA A 312 -30.79 12.68 8.62
CA ALA A 312 -30.62 13.27 9.95
C ALA A 312 -30.46 12.14 10.97
N GLU A 313 -29.23 11.90 11.41
CA GLU A 313 -28.99 11.09 12.60
C GLU A 313 -28.86 12.01 13.81
N GLY A 314 -29.84 11.92 14.72
CA GLY A 314 -29.66 12.25 16.14
C GLY A 314 -29.29 13.70 16.49
N GLY A 315 -30.17 14.65 16.18
CA GLY A 315 -30.13 15.97 16.79
C GLY A 315 -31.50 16.61 16.75
N VAL A 316 -32.11 16.83 17.91
CA VAL A 316 -33.37 17.59 18.01
C VAL A 316 -33.15 18.92 17.29
N VAL A 317 -33.87 19.14 16.19
CA VAL A 317 -33.88 20.43 15.51
C VAL A 317 -34.54 21.43 16.46
N ALA A 318 -33.73 22.04 17.32
CA ALA A 318 -34.12 23.24 18.02
C ALA A 318 -34.27 24.32 16.96
N ARG A 319 -35.51 24.48 16.49
CA ARG A 319 -35.93 25.61 15.67
C ARG A 319 -35.54 26.88 16.45
N GLN A 320 -34.47 27.55 16.03
CA GLN A 320 -34.03 28.81 16.64
C GLN A 320 -35.20 29.80 16.56
N SER A 321 -35.86 29.98 17.69
CA SER A 321 -36.76 31.10 17.92
C SER A 321 -35.86 32.26 18.29
N GLY A 322 -35.79 33.26 17.42
CA GLY A 322 -35.17 34.54 17.77
C GLY A 322 -35.86 35.11 19.01
N PRO A 323 -35.15 35.83 19.89
CA PRO A 323 -35.72 36.37 21.11
C PRO A 323 -36.87 37.33 20.77
N VAL A 324 -38.04 37.05 21.35
CA VAL A 324 -39.24 37.87 21.26
C VAL A 324 -39.41 38.56 22.60
N ALA A 325 -39.66 39.87 22.62
CA ALA A 325 -40.01 40.58 23.85
C ALA A 325 -41.32 40.02 24.43
N ALA A 326 -41.57 40.23 25.73
CA ALA A 326 -42.72 39.68 26.47
C ALA A 326 -44.10 40.08 25.92
N ASP A 327 -44.15 41.00 24.96
CA ASP A 327 -45.35 41.47 24.24
C ASP A 327 -45.44 40.99 22.76
N GLY A 328 -44.56 40.07 22.34
CA GLY A 328 -44.73 39.32 21.08
C GLY A 328 -44.19 39.98 19.82
N ARG A 329 -43.29 40.98 19.92
CA ARG A 329 -42.67 41.64 18.75
C ARG A 329 -41.20 41.23 18.54
N PRO A 330 -40.71 41.07 17.28
CA PRO A 330 -39.31 40.73 16.98
C PRO A 330 -38.36 41.91 17.24
N LEU A 331 -37.23 41.67 17.92
CA LEU A 331 -36.17 42.68 18.12
C LEU A 331 -35.27 42.80 16.86
N VAL A 332 -35.03 44.05 16.43
CA VAL A 332 -34.09 44.39 15.33
C VAL A 332 -32.73 44.77 15.94
N PRO A 333 -31.57 44.34 15.39
CA PRO A 333 -30.26 44.68 15.94
C PRO A 333 -29.85 46.11 15.58
N GLY A 334 -29.69 46.95 16.60
CA GLY A 334 -29.11 48.30 16.49
C GLY A 334 -28.89 48.89 17.88
N ASP A 335 -27.64 49.26 18.15
CA ASP A 335 -27.16 50.06 19.29
C ASP A 335 -27.30 49.49 20.73
N ALA A 336 -26.23 48.82 21.19
CA ALA A 336 -25.72 48.85 22.57
C ALA A 336 -24.36 48.11 22.58
N GLY A 337 -23.20 48.76 22.75
CA GLY A 337 -22.78 49.38 23.99
C GLY A 337 -22.12 48.35 24.92
N TRP A 338 -20.91 47.88 24.61
CA TRP A 338 -20.11 47.02 25.50
C TRP A 338 -19.30 47.88 26.49
N PRO A 339 -19.45 47.73 27.81
CA PRO A 339 -18.50 48.25 28.77
C PRO A 339 -17.39 47.23 29.04
N GLY A 340 -16.15 47.72 29.05
CA GLY A 340 -14.97 46.95 29.40
C GLY A 340 -14.76 46.76 30.91
N ALA A 341 -14.03 45.70 31.23
CA ALA A 341 -13.18 45.49 32.41
C ALA A 341 -12.28 44.30 32.03
N GLY A 342 -10.98 44.23 32.26
CA GLY A 342 -10.10 44.87 33.22
C GLY A 342 -9.06 43.81 33.61
N THR A 343 -7.84 44.01 33.12
CA THR A 343 -6.53 43.40 33.46
C THR A 343 -6.39 42.47 34.67
N ALA A 344 -5.65 41.36 34.50
CA ALA A 344 -4.67 40.90 35.49
C ALA A 344 -3.52 40.10 34.80
N LEU A 345 -2.30 40.61 34.96
CA LEU A 345 -1.02 40.02 34.57
C LEU A 345 -0.60 38.97 35.60
N GLY A 346 0.02 37.88 35.13
CA GLY A 346 0.71 36.90 35.96
C GLY A 346 1.86 36.27 35.20
N GLU A 347 3.07 36.75 35.48
CA GLU A 347 4.34 36.22 34.99
C GLU A 347 4.63 34.84 35.61
N GLY A 348 4.99 33.87 34.77
CA GLY A 348 5.45 32.55 35.18
C GLY A 348 6.55 32.08 34.24
N THR A 349 7.80 32.33 34.62
CA THR A 349 9.02 31.87 33.94
C THR A 349 9.19 30.36 34.09
N GLY A 350 9.00 29.62 33.00
CA GLY A 350 9.41 28.22 32.82
C GLY A 350 10.53 28.09 31.78
N PRO A 351 11.33 27.01 31.81
CA PRO A 351 12.63 26.96 31.14
C PRO A 351 12.48 26.93 29.62
N ALA A 352 13.32 27.71 28.95
CA ALA A 352 13.42 27.80 27.50
C ALA A 352 13.74 26.43 26.87
N SER A 353 12.76 25.84 26.19
CA SER A 353 13.04 24.90 25.12
C SER A 353 13.55 25.69 23.92
N ALA A 354 14.79 25.43 23.52
CA ALA A 354 15.34 25.90 22.25
C ALA A 354 14.57 25.24 21.09
N ALA A 355 13.48 25.89 20.69
CA ALA A 355 12.79 25.68 19.43
C ALA A 355 12.82 27.03 18.68
N ASP A 356 14.04 27.52 18.41
CA ASP A 356 14.22 28.53 17.37
C ASP A 356 14.07 27.83 16.02
N GLY A 357 12.86 27.94 15.47
CA GLY A 357 12.54 27.58 14.11
C GLY A 357 11.48 28.55 13.62
N VAL A 358 11.93 29.73 13.19
CA VAL A 358 11.12 30.70 12.46
C VAL A 358 10.46 29.97 11.29
N ARG A 359 9.18 29.61 11.44
CA ARG A 359 8.34 29.18 10.33
C ARG A 359 7.79 30.45 9.72
N ASP A 360 8.53 31.02 8.78
CA ASP A 360 7.97 32.05 7.91
C ASP A 360 6.79 31.41 7.16
N ASP A 361 5.60 32.00 7.28
CA ASP A 361 4.41 31.64 6.49
C ASP A 361 4.66 32.01 5.02
N VAL A 362 5.59 31.31 4.36
CA VAL A 362 5.92 31.52 2.96
C VAL A 362 4.74 31.03 2.12
N PRO A 363 4.11 31.89 1.29
CA PRO A 363 3.02 31.46 0.42
C PRO A 363 3.46 30.29 -0.48
N LEU A 364 2.60 29.30 -0.68
CA LEU A 364 2.90 28.14 -1.54
C LEU A 364 3.28 28.56 -2.97
N THR A 365 2.81 29.71 -3.42
CA THR A 365 3.09 30.30 -4.74
C THR A 365 4.44 31.01 -4.84
N HIS A 366 5.15 31.20 -3.73
CA HIS A 366 6.43 31.88 -3.71
C HIS A 366 7.46 31.07 -4.50
N GLN A 367 7.98 31.68 -5.56
CA GLN A 367 9.09 31.14 -6.33
C GLN A 367 10.39 31.39 -5.56
N PRO A 368 11.17 30.35 -5.22
CA PRO A 368 12.40 30.51 -4.46
C PRO A 368 13.42 31.37 -5.20
N GLY A 369 14.05 32.28 -4.46
CA GLY A 369 15.23 33.02 -4.89
C GLY A 369 16.46 32.13 -5.06
N ARG A 370 17.54 32.72 -5.59
CA ARG A 370 18.79 32.01 -5.83
C ARG A 370 19.39 31.50 -4.51
N PHE A 371 19.59 30.19 -4.41
CA PHE A 371 20.11 29.49 -3.22
C PHE A 371 19.21 29.65 -1.96
N GLU A 372 17.97 30.06 -2.13
CA GLU A 372 16.97 30.06 -1.07
C GLU A 372 16.50 28.62 -0.81
N SER A 373 16.34 28.26 0.46
CA SER A 373 15.89 26.93 0.87
C SER A 373 14.38 26.80 0.70
N ALA A 374 13.94 26.09 -0.33
CA ALA A 374 12.54 26.01 -0.75
C ALA A 374 11.71 24.94 0.01
N HIS A 375 11.77 24.94 1.34
CA HIS A 375 11.16 23.92 2.19
C HIS A 375 9.62 23.88 2.11
N TRP A 376 8.97 25.00 1.77
CA TRP A 376 7.51 25.11 1.61
C TRP A 376 6.95 24.38 0.38
N ILE A 377 7.79 24.05 -0.61
CA ILE A 377 7.37 23.36 -1.84
C ILE A 377 6.99 21.91 -1.52
N THR A 378 5.80 21.50 -1.95
CA THR A 378 5.33 20.13 -1.83
C THR A 378 6.17 19.18 -2.69
N ARG A 379 6.65 18.08 -2.10
CA ARG A 379 7.53 17.08 -2.76
C ARG A 379 6.90 15.69 -2.90
N THR A 380 5.58 15.64 -2.84
CA THR A 380 4.76 14.44 -3.02
C THR A 380 3.66 14.77 -4.01
N ALA A 381 3.20 13.77 -4.77
CA ALA A 381 2.12 13.96 -5.73
C ALA A 381 1.28 12.70 -5.87
N ILE A 382 -0.03 12.89 -6.01
CA ILE A 382 -0.92 11.87 -6.55
C ILE A 382 -0.81 11.92 -8.07
N VAL A 383 -0.71 10.76 -8.71
CA VAL A 383 -0.55 10.66 -10.18
C VAL A 383 -1.65 9.81 -10.76
N VAL A 384 -2.13 10.20 -11.93
CA VAL A 384 -3.11 9.43 -12.70
C VAL A 384 -2.56 9.15 -14.09
N GLU A 385 -2.48 7.87 -14.44
CA GLU A 385 -1.90 7.38 -15.69
C GLU A 385 -2.84 6.35 -16.31
N ALA A 386 -3.07 6.41 -17.62
CA ALA A 386 -3.71 5.33 -18.36
C ALA A 386 -2.63 4.50 -19.07
N ARG A 387 -2.51 3.22 -18.74
CA ARG A 387 -1.48 2.35 -19.33
C ARG A 387 -1.92 0.92 -19.52
N ASP A 388 -1.15 0.21 -20.33
CA ASP A 388 -1.31 -1.22 -20.54
C ASP A 388 -0.80 -2.00 -19.31
N PRO A 389 -1.63 -2.82 -18.64
CA PRO A 389 -1.24 -3.62 -17.47
C PRO A 389 -0.11 -4.60 -17.74
N ARG A 390 0.07 -5.05 -18.98
CA ARG A 390 1.07 -6.07 -19.34
C ARG A 390 2.50 -5.54 -19.24
N ARG A 391 2.70 -4.22 -19.21
CA ARG A 391 4.01 -3.59 -18.98
C ARG A 391 4.67 -4.08 -17.69
N SER A 392 3.88 -4.39 -16.65
CA SER A 392 4.37 -4.88 -15.37
C SER A 392 4.75 -6.37 -15.36
N ASN A 393 4.48 -7.11 -16.45
CA ASN A 393 4.77 -8.54 -16.59
C ASN A 393 5.94 -8.85 -17.52
N GLY A 394 6.62 -7.81 -18.01
CA GLY A 394 7.82 -7.92 -18.84
C GLY A 394 7.54 -8.20 -20.34
N PRO A 395 8.63 -8.31 -21.13
CA PRO A 395 8.59 -8.37 -22.60
C PRO A 395 7.67 -9.43 -23.18
N LYS A 396 7.74 -10.64 -22.61
CA LYS A 396 7.01 -11.82 -23.07
C LYS A 396 5.49 -11.59 -22.97
N ALA A 397 5.04 -10.88 -21.94
CA ALA A 397 3.62 -10.53 -21.76
C ALA A 397 3.17 -9.42 -22.70
N GLU A 398 3.98 -8.38 -22.93
CA GLU A 398 3.66 -7.33 -23.90
C GLU A 398 3.58 -7.87 -25.34
N ALA A 399 4.43 -8.84 -25.69
CA ALA A 399 4.42 -9.48 -27.00
C ALA A 399 3.20 -10.38 -27.25
N GLN A 400 2.53 -10.83 -26.18
CA GLN A 400 1.38 -11.74 -26.25
C GLN A 400 0.09 -10.95 -25.97
N GLY A 401 -0.71 -10.72 -27.02
CA GLY A 401 -2.05 -10.11 -26.93
C GLY A 401 -2.16 -8.68 -27.49
N SER A 402 -3.33 -8.07 -27.35
CA SER A 402 -3.64 -6.73 -27.87
C SER A 402 -3.55 -5.66 -26.79
N ALA A 403 -3.08 -4.46 -27.16
CA ALA A 403 -2.98 -3.32 -26.26
C ALA A 403 -4.34 -2.94 -25.64
N THR A 404 -4.35 -2.76 -24.32
CA THR A 404 -5.49 -2.31 -23.52
C THR A 404 -5.08 -1.10 -22.68
N GLY A 405 -6.06 -0.36 -22.17
CA GLY A 405 -5.82 0.83 -21.36
C GLY A 405 -6.58 0.75 -20.04
N VAL A 406 -5.84 0.62 -18.93
CA VAL A 406 -6.37 0.63 -17.57
C VAL A 406 -5.97 1.94 -16.89
N LEU A 407 -6.86 2.50 -16.07
CA LEU A 407 -6.61 3.73 -15.34
C LEU A 407 -5.96 3.42 -13.99
N TYR A 408 -4.79 3.98 -13.74
CA TYR A 408 -4.03 3.82 -12.51
C TYR A 408 -4.02 5.12 -11.72
N VAL A 409 -4.21 5.00 -10.41
CA VAL A 409 -4.09 6.09 -9.44
C VAL A 409 -2.94 5.76 -8.51
N PHE A 410 -1.85 6.49 -8.66
CA PHE A 410 -0.64 6.38 -7.85
C PHE A 410 -0.80 7.18 -6.56
N MET A 411 -0.82 6.46 -5.43
CA MET A 411 -0.90 7.03 -4.10
C MET A 411 0.47 7.57 -3.68
N PRO A 412 0.56 8.85 -3.24
CA PRO A 412 1.79 9.42 -2.71
C PRO A 412 2.15 8.79 -1.35
N PRO A 413 3.41 8.89 -0.91
CA PRO A 413 3.75 8.52 0.46
C PRO A 413 3.07 9.51 1.42
N LEU A 414 2.43 8.98 2.46
CA LEU A 414 1.76 9.75 3.51
C LEU A 414 2.23 9.26 4.88
N GLN A 415 2.34 10.16 5.85
CA GLN A 415 2.89 9.84 7.17
C GLN A 415 1.87 9.18 8.10
N GLN A 416 0.60 9.59 8.01
CA GLN A 416 -0.47 9.09 8.86
C GLN A 416 -1.46 8.23 8.07
N LEU A 417 -1.96 7.16 8.69
CA LEU A 417 -2.94 6.27 8.05
C LEU A 417 -4.25 7.01 7.78
N GLU A 418 -4.67 7.89 8.68
CA GLU A 418 -5.87 8.71 8.57
C GLU A 418 -5.87 9.55 7.30
N ASP A 419 -4.72 10.17 6.98
CA ASP A 419 -4.53 10.94 5.75
C ASP A 419 -4.64 10.05 4.51
N TYR A 420 -4.08 8.85 4.57
CA TYR A 420 -4.16 7.88 3.47
C TYR A 420 -5.61 7.44 3.21
N LEU A 421 -6.35 7.10 4.27
CA LEU A 421 -7.75 6.70 4.16
C LEU A 421 -8.64 7.85 3.68
N GLU A 422 -8.35 9.08 4.09
CA GLU A 422 -9.06 10.27 3.62
C GLU A 422 -8.82 10.53 2.12
N LEU A 423 -7.57 10.44 1.66
CA LEU A 423 -7.24 10.57 0.23
C LEU A 423 -7.90 9.45 -0.58
N LEU A 424 -7.85 8.22 -0.07
CA LEU A 424 -8.45 7.05 -0.70
C LEU A 424 -9.98 7.21 -0.85
N ALA A 425 -10.66 7.76 0.15
CA ALA A 425 -12.09 8.05 0.06
C ALA A 425 -12.41 9.09 -1.04
N ALA A 426 -11.56 10.11 -1.21
CA ALA A 426 -11.68 11.07 -2.31
C ALA A 426 -11.46 10.41 -3.69
N VAL A 427 -10.52 9.48 -3.79
CA VAL A 427 -10.27 8.69 -5.01
C VAL A 427 -11.48 7.81 -5.33
N GLU A 428 -12.02 7.09 -4.35
CA GLU A 428 -13.24 6.26 -4.50
C GLU A 428 -14.42 7.12 -4.98
N ALA A 429 -14.69 8.24 -4.31
CA ALA A 429 -15.77 9.14 -4.68
C ALA A 429 -15.63 9.68 -6.11
N THR A 430 -14.39 9.96 -6.53
CA THR A 430 -14.10 10.43 -7.90
C THR A 430 -14.35 9.33 -8.93
N ALA A 431 -13.89 8.10 -8.67
CA ALA A 431 -14.13 6.95 -9.55
C ALA A 431 -15.63 6.67 -9.69
N ALA A 432 -16.36 6.67 -8.58
CA ALA A 432 -17.82 6.50 -8.56
C ALA A 432 -18.53 7.61 -9.36
N ALA A 433 -18.17 8.87 -9.14
CA ALA A 433 -18.80 10.01 -9.80
C ALA A 433 -18.57 10.02 -11.33
N GLN A 434 -17.43 9.50 -11.79
CA GLN A 434 -17.10 9.42 -13.21
C GLN A 434 -17.48 8.08 -13.87
N GLY A 435 -17.89 7.09 -13.08
CA GLY A 435 -18.23 5.76 -13.59
C GLY A 435 -17.04 5.02 -14.20
N VAL A 436 -15.82 5.24 -13.66
CA VAL A 436 -14.60 4.60 -14.15
C VAL A 436 -14.07 3.59 -13.14
N LYS A 437 -13.45 2.52 -13.65
CA LYS A 437 -12.73 1.55 -12.84
C LYS A 437 -11.25 1.90 -12.77
N ILE A 438 -10.63 1.72 -11.61
CA ILE A 438 -9.24 2.09 -11.36
C ILE A 438 -8.43 0.96 -10.73
N VAL A 439 -7.12 1.05 -10.91
CA VAL A 439 -6.13 0.32 -10.09
C VAL A 439 -5.44 1.32 -9.18
N LEU A 440 -5.41 1.04 -7.87
CA LEU A 440 -4.60 1.79 -6.92
C LEU A 440 -3.19 1.23 -6.91
N GLU A 441 -2.19 2.10 -6.95
CA GLU A 441 -0.78 1.73 -6.93
C GLU A 441 0.07 2.76 -6.20
N GLY A 442 1.39 2.61 -6.25
CA GLY A 442 2.33 3.57 -5.68
C GLY A 442 2.72 3.20 -4.24
N TYR A 443 2.77 4.20 -3.36
CA TYR A 443 3.19 3.96 -1.99
C TYR A 443 2.04 3.32 -1.20
N PRO A 444 2.29 2.20 -0.50
CA PRO A 444 1.29 1.59 0.36
C PRO A 444 0.94 2.51 1.54
N PRO A 445 -0.19 2.27 2.23
CA PRO A 445 -0.47 2.96 3.49
C PRO A 445 0.69 2.79 4.49
N PRO A 446 0.97 3.79 5.34
CA PRO A 446 2.00 3.66 6.37
C PRO A 446 1.65 2.49 7.30
N ARG A 447 2.69 1.82 7.81
CA ARG A 447 2.53 0.66 8.71
C ARG A 447 1.76 1.07 9.96
N ASP A 448 0.62 0.43 10.20
CA ASP A 448 -0.23 0.72 11.34
C ASP A 448 -0.97 -0.56 11.82
N PRO A 449 -0.99 -0.86 13.13
CA PRO A 449 -1.64 -2.07 13.65
C PRO A 449 -3.17 -2.07 13.53
N ARG A 450 -3.79 -0.93 13.17
CA ARG A 450 -5.24 -0.82 12.91
C ARG A 450 -5.61 -1.28 11.50
N LEU A 451 -4.61 -1.59 10.66
CA LEU A 451 -4.77 -2.07 9.29
C LEU A 451 -4.18 -3.48 9.16
N LYS A 452 -4.98 -4.43 8.67
CA LYS A 452 -4.53 -5.77 8.28
C LYS A 452 -4.09 -5.75 6.81
N LEU A 453 -3.10 -6.57 6.49
CA LEU A 453 -2.47 -6.67 5.18
C LEU A 453 -2.28 -8.13 4.79
N LEU A 454 -2.68 -8.47 3.56
CA LEU A 454 -2.33 -9.72 2.87
C LEU A 454 -1.67 -9.35 1.55
N GLN A 455 -0.63 -10.07 1.13
CA GLN A 455 0.04 -9.82 -0.14
C GLN A 455 0.24 -11.10 -0.96
N VAL A 456 0.03 -10.98 -2.27
CA VAL A 456 0.34 -12.03 -3.25
C VAL A 456 1.45 -11.51 -4.16
N THR A 457 2.58 -12.21 -4.20
CA THR A 457 3.81 -11.79 -4.86
C THR A 457 4.35 -12.91 -5.76
N PRO A 458 5.04 -12.57 -6.86
CA PRO A 458 5.68 -13.56 -7.69
C PRO A 458 7.10 -13.83 -7.20
N ASP A 459 7.46 -15.11 -7.11
CA ASP A 459 8.83 -15.56 -6.91
C ASP A 459 9.24 -16.54 -8.03
N PRO A 460 10.54 -16.84 -8.21
CA PRO A 460 11.00 -17.68 -9.30
C PRO A 460 10.30 -19.03 -9.26
N GLY A 461 9.53 -19.33 -10.30
CA GLY A 461 8.76 -20.55 -10.42
C GLY A 461 7.50 -20.67 -9.55
N VAL A 462 7.16 -19.69 -8.71
CA VAL A 462 5.99 -19.76 -7.82
C VAL A 462 5.23 -18.42 -7.70
N ILE A 463 4.03 -18.48 -7.16
CA ILE A 463 3.36 -17.36 -6.49
C ILE A 463 3.47 -17.59 -4.99
N GLU A 464 3.88 -16.59 -4.24
CA GLU A 464 3.92 -16.57 -2.78
C GLU A 464 2.73 -15.77 -2.23
N VAL A 465 2.07 -16.30 -1.21
CA VAL A 465 0.99 -15.61 -0.50
C VAL A 465 1.43 -15.33 0.92
N ASN A 466 1.68 -14.06 1.22
CA ASN A 466 1.94 -13.57 2.57
C ASN A 466 0.60 -13.38 3.29
N ILE A 467 0.16 -14.39 4.04
CA ILE A 467 -1.12 -14.35 4.74
C ILE A 467 -1.03 -13.49 6.00
N HIS A 468 -2.11 -12.76 6.29
CA HIS A 468 -2.24 -11.97 7.51
C HIS A 468 -2.17 -12.87 8.77
N PRO A 469 -1.64 -12.35 9.90
CA PRO A 469 -1.47 -13.17 11.10
C PRO A 469 -2.79 -13.61 11.73
N ALA A 470 -2.88 -14.90 12.08
CA ALA A 470 -3.90 -15.48 12.93
C ALA A 470 -3.56 -15.27 14.42
N HIS A 471 -4.59 -15.11 15.26
CA HIS A 471 -4.45 -14.84 16.71
C HIS A 471 -4.69 -16.07 17.58
N ASN A 472 -5.20 -17.14 16.99
CA ASN A 472 -5.55 -18.39 17.65
C ASN A 472 -5.54 -19.53 16.63
N TRP A 473 -5.56 -20.75 17.13
CA TRP A 473 -5.57 -21.99 16.37
C TRP A 473 -6.75 -22.08 15.40
N THR A 474 -7.95 -21.69 15.82
CA THR A 474 -9.14 -21.71 14.96
C THR A 474 -8.97 -20.81 13.74
N GLU A 475 -8.50 -19.57 13.93
CA GLU A 475 -8.16 -18.65 12.83
C GLU A 475 -7.07 -19.24 11.93
N LEU A 476 -6.03 -19.85 12.50
CA LEU A 476 -4.94 -20.42 11.71
C LEU A 476 -5.42 -21.55 10.79
N VAL A 477 -6.25 -22.45 11.30
CA VAL A 477 -6.86 -23.54 10.53
C VAL A 477 -7.72 -22.98 9.41
N GLU A 478 -8.63 -22.07 9.75
CA GLU A 478 -9.56 -21.44 8.81
C GLU A 478 -8.80 -20.71 7.68
N HIS A 479 -7.80 -19.90 8.04
CA HIS A 479 -6.97 -19.15 7.10
C HIS A 479 -6.22 -20.08 6.14
N THR A 480 -5.74 -21.22 6.65
CA THR A 480 -5.02 -22.21 5.86
C THR A 480 -5.96 -22.96 4.91
N GLU A 481 -7.06 -23.51 5.43
CA GLU A 481 -8.02 -24.28 4.63
C GLU A 481 -8.62 -23.44 3.51
N PHE A 482 -9.05 -22.21 3.80
CA PHE A 482 -9.62 -21.35 2.78
C PHE A 482 -8.59 -20.93 1.74
N LEU A 483 -7.36 -20.57 2.14
CA LEU A 483 -6.32 -20.20 1.18
C LEU A 483 -6.01 -21.34 0.20
N TYR A 484 -5.86 -22.57 0.69
CA TYR A 484 -5.59 -23.72 -0.17
C TYR A 484 -6.76 -24.02 -1.11
N HIS A 485 -7.99 -23.91 -0.61
CA HIS A 485 -9.19 -24.06 -1.44
C HIS A 485 -9.29 -22.96 -2.51
N ALA A 486 -9.05 -21.70 -2.15
CA ALA A 486 -9.06 -20.56 -3.09
C ALA A 486 -7.95 -20.69 -4.15
N ALA A 487 -6.76 -21.14 -3.76
CA ALA A 487 -5.68 -21.44 -4.69
C ALA A 487 -6.09 -22.55 -5.68
N TRP A 488 -6.65 -23.64 -5.18
CA TRP A 488 -7.16 -24.73 -6.02
C TRP A 488 -8.22 -24.25 -7.03
N GLN A 489 -9.18 -23.44 -6.59
CA GLN A 489 -10.19 -22.84 -7.47
C GLN A 489 -9.59 -21.87 -8.51
N SER A 490 -8.47 -21.23 -8.18
CA SER A 490 -7.70 -20.37 -9.09
C SER A 490 -6.74 -21.16 -10.00
N ARG A 491 -6.88 -22.49 -10.01
CA ARG A 491 -6.03 -23.44 -10.76
C ARG A 491 -4.56 -23.41 -10.35
N LEU A 492 -4.32 -23.21 -9.07
CA LEU A 492 -3.02 -23.28 -8.42
C LEU A 492 -2.92 -24.54 -7.54
N SER A 493 -1.71 -25.08 -7.37
CA SER A 493 -1.43 -26.21 -6.49
C SER A 493 -0.12 -25.99 -5.74
N THR A 494 0.05 -26.70 -4.62
CA THR A 494 1.31 -26.76 -3.85
C THR A 494 2.21 -27.92 -4.31
N GLU A 495 1.78 -28.68 -5.32
CA GLU A 495 2.46 -29.86 -5.83
C GLU A 495 3.17 -29.56 -7.15
N LYS A 496 4.43 -29.98 -7.25
CA LYS A 496 5.23 -29.88 -8.46
C LYS A 496 5.81 -31.24 -8.83
N PHE A 497 5.90 -31.50 -10.13
CA PHE A 497 6.47 -32.74 -10.66
C PHE A 497 7.73 -32.40 -11.44
N MET A 498 8.83 -33.06 -11.07
CA MET A 498 10.09 -32.94 -11.81
C MET A 498 9.97 -33.66 -13.17
N LEU A 499 10.89 -33.37 -14.10
CA LEU A 499 10.92 -33.99 -15.43
C LEU A 499 10.96 -35.53 -15.40
N ASP A 500 11.49 -36.12 -14.32
CA ASP A 500 11.54 -37.57 -14.10
C ASP A 500 10.28 -38.13 -13.41
N GLY A 501 9.24 -37.31 -13.24
CA GLY A 501 7.97 -37.67 -12.62
C GLY A 501 7.98 -37.65 -11.09
N ARG A 502 9.11 -37.31 -10.43
CA ARG A 502 9.14 -37.21 -8.97
C ARG A 502 8.28 -36.07 -8.46
N HIS A 503 7.41 -36.38 -7.52
CA HIS A 503 6.63 -35.39 -6.77
C HIS A 503 7.52 -34.65 -5.77
N THR A 504 7.45 -33.32 -5.79
CA THR A 504 8.09 -32.41 -4.85
C THR A 504 7.09 -31.30 -4.46
N GLY A 505 7.32 -30.65 -3.32
CA GLY A 505 6.67 -29.36 -3.06
C GLY A 505 7.14 -28.31 -4.08
N THR A 506 6.42 -27.19 -4.15
CA THR A 506 6.72 -26.05 -5.03
C THR A 506 8.18 -25.59 -5.00
N GLY A 507 8.87 -25.76 -3.86
CA GLY A 507 10.25 -25.36 -3.64
C GLY A 507 10.41 -23.92 -3.14
N GLY A 508 9.32 -23.16 -3.03
CA GLY A 508 9.32 -21.74 -2.64
C GLY A 508 9.39 -21.46 -1.13
N GLY A 509 9.60 -22.48 -0.29
CA GLY A 509 9.40 -22.34 1.16
C GLY A 509 7.90 -22.28 1.51
N ASN A 510 7.57 -22.68 2.74
CA ASN A 510 6.27 -22.47 3.35
C ASN A 510 6.55 -21.95 4.76
N HIS A 511 7.12 -20.75 4.83
CA HIS A 511 7.65 -20.22 6.08
C HIS A 511 6.52 -19.91 7.05
N PHE A 512 6.82 -20.10 8.34
CA PHE A 512 5.98 -19.64 9.43
C PHE A 512 6.54 -18.35 10.00
N VAL A 513 5.67 -17.35 10.16
CA VAL A 513 6.03 -16.08 10.79
C VAL A 513 5.39 -16.05 12.17
N LEU A 514 6.21 -15.99 13.21
CA LEU A 514 5.76 -15.98 14.61
C LEU A 514 6.08 -14.63 15.25
N GLY A 515 5.15 -14.10 16.04
CA GLY A 515 5.35 -12.81 16.71
C GLY A 515 4.17 -12.42 17.58
N GLY A 516 3.94 -11.12 17.74
CA GLY A 516 2.71 -10.58 18.31
C GLY A 516 2.16 -9.47 17.42
N ALA A 517 0.88 -9.13 17.61
CA ALA A 517 0.18 -8.14 16.79
C ALA A 517 0.84 -6.74 16.81
N ARG A 518 1.52 -6.40 17.91
CA ARG A 518 2.30 -5.17 18.09
C ARG A 518 3.64 -5.50 18.77
N PRO A 519 4.65 -4.63 18.66
CA PRO A 519 5.90 -4.80 19.40
C PRO A 519 5.70 -4.97 20.91
N ALA A 520 4.78 -4.18 21.50
CA ALA A 520 4.43 -4.30 22.92
C ALA A 520 3.75 -5.62 23.30
N ASP A 521 3.15 -6.33 22.33
CA ASP A 521 2.49 -7.62 22.52
C ASP A 521 3.40 -8.80 22.18
N SER A 522 4.54 -8.58 21.52
CA SER A 522 5.42 -9.65 21.06
C SER A 522 5.86 -10.56 22.21
N PRO A 523 5.55 -11.87 22.17
CA PRO A 523 5.96 -12.80 23.22
C PRO A 523 7.48 -12.88 23.32
N PHE A 524 8.21 -12.71 22.21
CA PHE A 524 9.67 -12.77 22.19
C PHE A 524 10.34 -11.50 22.72
N LEU A 525 9.69 -10.34 22.64
CA LEU A 525 10.20 -9.11 23.26
C LEU A 525 9.87 -9.04 24.74
N ARG A 526 8.68 -9.50 25.14
CA ARG A 526 8.24 -9.54 26.54
C ARG A 526 8.93 -10.65 27.33
N ARG A 527 9.19 -11.79 26.69
CA ARG A 527 9.79 -13.01 27.25
C ARG A 527 10.85 -13.59 26.31
N PRO A 528 12.06 -13.00 26.27
CA PRO A 528 13.15 -13.50 25.42
C PRO A 528 13.55 -14.96 25.69
N ASP A 529 13.27 -15.48 26.89
CA ASP A 529 13.47 -16.87 27.26
C ASP A 529 12.62 -17.85 26.43
N LEU A 530 11.44 -17.43 25.94
CA LEU A 530 10.61 -18.23 25.04
C LEU A 530 11.26 -18.42 23.68
N LEU A 531 11.90 -17.38 23.13
CA LEU A 531 12.62 -17.48 21.86
C LEU A 531 13.81 -18.44 21.98
N ALA A 532 14.58 -18.33 23.06
CA ALA A 532 15.68 -19.24 23.33
C ALA A 532 15.20 -20.70 23.45
N SER A 533 14.08 -20.92 24.14
CA SER A 533 13.48 -22.24 24.31
C SER A 533 12.97 -22.83 23.00
N LEU A 534 12.31 -22.02 22.16
CA LEU A 534 11.82 -22.42 20.84
C LEU A 534 12.96 -22.84 19.92
N VAL A 535 14.02 -22.04 19.85
CA VAL A 535 15.22 -22.35 19.06
C VAL A 535 15.89 -23.63 19.57
N ALA A 536 16.01 -23.78 20.90
CA ALA A 536 16.59 -24.98 21.50
C ALA A 536 15.75 -26.24 21.23
N TYR A 537 14.42 -26.14 21.16
CA TYR A 537 13.54 -27.26 20.85
C TYR A 537 13.69 -27.77 19.41
N TRP A 538 13.97 -26.89 18.43
CA TRP A 538 14.18 -27.31 17.03
C TRP A 538 15.63 -27.66 16.70
N HIS A 539 16.60 -27.19 17.49
CA HIS A 539 18.01 -27.55 17.32
C HIS A 539 18.37 -28.91 17.95
N ASN A 540 17.67 -29.31 19.02
CA ASN A 540 17.88 -30.58 19.73
C ASN A 540 16.84 -31.61 19.29
#